data_AF-A0A920MC04-F1
#
_entry.id   AF-A0A920MC04-F1
#
_cell.length_a   1.000
_cell.length_b   1.000
_cell.length_c   1.000
_cell.angle_alpha   90.00
_cell.angle_beta   90.00
_cell.angle_gamma   90.00
#
_symmetry.space_group_name_H-M   'P 1'
#
loop_
_entity.id
_entity.type
_entity.pdbx_description
1 polymer ?
#
loop_
_entity_poly.entity_id
_entity_poly.type
_entity_poly.pdbx_seq_one_letter_code
_entity_poly.pdbx_strand_id
1 'polypeptide(L)'
;MNFLATDIVCPMYSPIEVITQWATWAKETKDDDRPLILCEYSHARGNSNGSLAQYVDAFYRHDALAGGFIWDWKDQGLLETDEHGNAFWAYGGHFNDIPNDANFCINGLNSPDGSPHPALQEVAWAYRPIEVVKLSEEKLLIKNRAVFTRLSEFKCLWNIEAEGEVIGSGEWEFDNSHEANVIEKSIPTATGSTRKKIYT
;
A
#
# COMPACT_ATOMS: atom_id res chain seq x y z
N MET A 1 17.83 -27.58 1.71
CA MET A 1 16.40 -27.57 1.28
C MET A 1 16.34 -28.22 -0.10
N ASN A 2 15.26 -28.91 -0.46
CA ASN A 2 15.13 -29.51 -1.80
C ASN A 2 14.75 -28.40 -2.80
N PHE A 3 15.74 -27.87 -3.51
CA PHE A 3 15.60 -26.76 -4.46
C PHE A 3 14.93 -27.17 -5.80
N LEU A 4 14.56 -28.44 -5.98
CA LEU A 4 14.20 -29.01 -7.29
C LEU A 4 12.69 -29.08 -7.58
N ALA A 5 11.82 -28.63 -6.68
CA ALA A 5 10.37 -28.82 -6.83
C ALA A 5 9.57 -27.53 -7.11
N THR A 6 10.12 -26.35 -6.81
CA THR A 6 9.42 -25.07 -6.99
C THR A 6 10.34 -23.98 -7.52
N ASP A 7 9.82 -23.16 -8.44
CA ASP A 7 10.54 -22.02 -9.03
C ASP A 7 10.49 -20.75 -8.16
N ILE A 8 9.70 -20.76 -7.08
CA ILE A 8 9.54 -19.64 -6.15
C ILE A 8 9.62 -20.11 -4.69
N VAL A 9 10.03 -19.19 -3.80
CA VAL A 9 9.89 -19.34 -2.34
C VAL A 9 8.58 -18.65 -1.93
N CYS A 10 7.64 -19.40 -1.37
CA CYS A 10 6.25 -18.92 -1.23
C CYS A 10 5.69 -19.10 0.18
N PRO A 11 6.18 -18.37 1.20
CA PRO A 11 5.71 -18.56 2.56
C PRO A 11 4.50 -17.67 2.88
N MET A 12 3.75 -18.06 3.90
CA MET A 12 2.61 -17.31 4.44
C MET A 12 3.02 -16.58 5.72
N TYR A 13 2.58 -15.33 5.89
CA TYR A 13 2.71 -14.53 7.12
C TYR A 13 4.11 -14.43 7.71
N SER A 14 5.16 -14.56 6.88
CA SER A 14 6.55 -14.48 7.34
C SER A 14 6.90 -13.06 7.79
N PRO A 15 7.49 -12.87 8.98
CA PRO A 15 7.90 -11.56 9.47
C PRO A 15 8.87 -10.86 8.51
N ILE A 16 8.84 -9.52 8.51
CA ILE A 16 9.72 -8.66 7.71
C ILE A 16 11.20 -9.01 7.93
N GLU A 17 11.59 -9.30 9.17
CA GLU A 17 12.95 -9.71 9.51
C GLU A 17 13.36 -11.02 8.81
N VAL A 18 12.45 -12.01 8.77
CA VAL A 18 12.74 -13.32 8.17
C VAL A 18 12.93 -13.19 6.66
N ILE A 19 12.06 -12.45 5.98
CA ILE A 19 12.16 -12.26 4.52
C ILE A 19 13.39 -11.44 4.13
N THR A 20 13.77 -10.44 4.93
CA THR A 20 14.96 -9.61 4.65
C THR A 20 16.27 -10.35 4.95
N GLN A 21 16.30 -11.18 6.00
CA GLN A 21 17.42 -12.10 6.26
C GLN A 21 17.60 -13.11 5.13
N TRP A 22 16.52 -13.75 4.69
CA TRP A 22 16.55 -14.68 3.55
C TRP A 22 17.05 -13.98 2.28
N ALA A 23 16.54 -12.80 1.96
CA ALA A 23 16.93 -12.06 0.75
C ALA A 23 18.41 -11.64 0.78
N THR A 24 18.92 -11.27 1.96
CA THR A 24 20.34 -10.94 2.14
C THR A 24 21.22 -12.17 1.96
N TRP A 25 20.89 -13.27 2.61
CA TRP A 25 21.60 -14.55 2.47
C TRP A 25 21.62 -15.02 1.01
N ALA A 26 20.46 -15.06 0.33
CA ALA A 26 20.35 -15.49 -1.06
C ALA A 26 21.22 -14.63 -1.99
N LYS A 27 21.25 -13.31 -1.74
CA LYS A 27 22.08 -12.36 -2.51
C LYS A 27 23.58 -12.57 -2.28
N GLU A 28 24.00 -12.84 -1.04
CA GLU A 28 25.40 -12.98 -0.65
C GLU A 28 26.00 -14.33 -1.04
N THR A 29 25.28 -15.43 -0.83
CA THR A 29 25.81 -16.78 -1.08
C THR A 29 25.55 -17.28 -2.49
N LYS A 30 24.52 -16.76 -3.17
CA LYS A 30 24.04 -17.26 -4.47
C LYS A 30 23.56 -18.71 -4.42
N ASP A 31 23.21 -19.23 -3.24
CA ASP A 31 22.73 -20.60 -3.07
C ASP A 31 21.25 -20.78 -3.49
N ASP A 32 20.49 -19.69 -3.60
CA ASP A 32 19.08 -19.68 -4.02
C ASP A 32 18.83 -18.44 -4.89
N ASP A 33 18.41 -18.63 -6.14
CA ASP A 33 18.17 -17.59 -7.13
C ASP A 33 16.68 -17.34 -7.40
N ARG A 34 15.81 -18.09 -6.72
CA ARG A 34 14.36 -17.95 -6.83
C ARG A 34 13.89 -16.64 -6.21
N PRO A 35 12.80 -16.02 -6.69
CA PRO A 35 12.16 -14.94 -5.97
C PRO A 35 11.34 -15.47 -4.79
N LEU A 36 11.25 -14.67 -3.72
CA LEU A 36 10.31 -14.87 -2.63
C LEU A 36 9.06 -14.03 -2.85
N ILE A 37 7.90 -14.70 -2.84
CA ILE A 37 6.57 -14.07 -2.96
C ILE A 37 5.77 -14.51 -1.74
N LEU A 38 5.26 -13.58 -0.94
CA LEU A 38 4.35 -13.96 0.15
C LEU A 38 2.98 -14.30 -0.45
N CYS A 39 2.60 -15.58 -0.52
CA CYS A 39 1.26 -15.97 -0.99
C CYS A 39 0.15 -15.41 -0.10
N GLU A 40 0.43 -15.19 1.18
CA GLU A 40 -0.43 -14.49 2.11
C GLU A 40 0.43 -13.64 3.05
N TYR A 41 0.09 -12.36 3.21
CA TYR A 41 0.66 -11.51 4.27
C TYR A 41 -0.35 -10.44 4.69
N SER A 42 -0.05 -9.72 5.78
CA SER A 42 -0.86 -8.59 6.27
C SER A 42 -2.36 -8.95 6.40
N HIS A 43 -2.70 -9.87 7.29
CA HIS A 43 -4.08 -10.33 7.48
C HIS A 43 -5.06 -9.18 7.79
N ALA A 44 -6.11 -8.99 6.98
CA ALA A 44 -6.95 -7.79 6.97
C ALA A 44 -8.19 -7.85 7.88
N ARG A 45 -8.33 -8.89 8.71
CA ARG A 45 -9.47 -9.06 9.63
C ARG A 45 -9.67 -7.91 10.60
N GLY A 46 -10.80 -7.23 10.45
CA GLY A 46 -11.23 -6.13 11.31
C GLY A 46 -10.36 -4.89 11.13
N ASN A 47 -9.99 -4.25 12.24
CA ASN A 47 -9.06 -3.13 12.22
C ASN A 47 -7.61 -3.65 12.28
N SER A 48 -6.98 -3.81 11.12
CA SER A 48 -5.72 -4.54 10.98
C SER A 48 -4.74 -3.87 9.99
N ASN A 49 -3.91 -4.66 9.30
CA ASN A 49 -2.92 -4.24 8.30
C ASN A 49 -1.80 -3.32 8.83
N GLY A 50 -1.54 -3.38 10.14
CA GLY A 50 -0.36 -2.74 10.71
C GLY A 50 0.94 -3.17 10.02
N SER A 51 1.89 -2.25 9.95
CA SER A 51 3.21 -2.46 9.33
C SER A 51 3.23 -2.70 7.81
N LEU A 52 2.13 -2.43 7.10
CA LEU A 52 2.05 -2.61 5.65
C LEU A 52 3.16 -1.84 4.91
N ALA A 53 3.39 -0.59 5.27
CA ALA A 53 4.43 0.25 4.67
C ALA A 53 5.82 -0.38 4.78
N GLN A 54 6.15 -1.01 5.92
CA GLN A 54 7.44 -1.65 6.16
C GLN A 54 7.64 -2.91 5.31
N TYR A 55 6.58 -3.69 5.04
CA TYR A 55 6.65 -4.79 4.07
C TYR A 55 6.92 -4.26 2.66
N VAL A 56 6.15 -3.26 2.23
CA VAL A 56 6.29 -2.67 0.89
C VAL A 56 7.68 -2.08 0.70
N ASP A 57 8.18 -1.37 1.69
CA ASP A 57 9.55 -0.88 1.72
C ASP A 57 10.58 -2.00 1.58
N ALA A 58 10.41 -3.13 2.27
CA ALA A 58 11.30 -4.28 2.14
C ALA A 58 11.29 -4.85 0.72
N PHE A 59 10.11 -4.96 0.09
CA PHE A 59 9.98 -5.43 -1.30
C PHE A 59 10.76 -4.55 -2.28
N TYR A 60 10.71 -3.22 -2.11
CA TYR A 60 11.46 -2.30 -2.98
C TYR A 60 12.97 -2.21 -2.65
N ARG A 61 13.42 -2.66 -1.48
CA ARG A 61 14.84 -2.62 -1.08
C ARG A 61 15.62 -3.88 -1.44
N HIS A 62 14.94 -5.01 -1.63
CA HIS A 62 15.58 -6.31 -1.85
C HIS A 62 15.09 -6.95 -3.16
N ASP A 63 15.97 -7.05 -4.15
CA ASP A 63 15.66 -7.58 -5.49
C ASP A 63 15.07 -9.01 -5.48
N ALA A 64 15.41 -9.81 -4.45
CA ALA A 64 14.91 -11.18 -4.30
C ALA A 64 13.46 -11.24 -3.76
N LEU A 65 12.93 -10.14 -3.24
CA LEU A 65 11.57 -10.06 -2.70
C LEU A 65 10.62 -9.51 -3.78
N ALA A 66 9.82 -10.39 -4.37
CA ALA A 66 8.90 -10.05 -5.46
C ALA A 66 7.50 -9.57 -4.98
N GLY A 67 7.36 -9.26 -3.69
CA GLY A 67 6.13 -8.76 -3.10
C GLY A 67 5.29 -9.83 -2.41
N GLY A 68 3.97 -9.64 -2.42
CA GLY A 68 3.04 -10.55 -1.76
C GLY A 68 1.58 -10.19 -1.99
N PHE A 69 0.69 -11.08 -1.56
CA PHE A 69 -0.77 -10.92 -1.67
C PHE A 69 -1.38 -10.73 -0.28
N ILE A 70 -2.10 -9.62 -0.08
CA ILE A 70 -2.79 -9.33 1.17
C ILE A 70 -3.93 -10.34 1.34
N TRP A 71 -4.05 -10.93 2.53
CA TRP A 71 -5.18 -11.79 2.87
C TRP A 71 -6.26 -11.01 3.62
N ASP A 72 -7.45 -10.78 3.09
CA ASP A 72 -7.88 -11.04 1.71
C ASP A 72 -8.66 -9.86 1.10
N TRP A 73 -9.32 -10.07 -0.03
CA TRP A 73 -9.99 -8.99 -0.74
C TRP A 73 -11.33 -8.58 -0.11
N LYS A 74 -12.13 -9.52 0.40
CA LYS A 74 -13.55 -9.26 0.68
C LYS A 74 -14.09 -10.13 1.81
N ASP A 75 -14.72 -9.47 2.77
CA ASP A 75 -15.45 -10.13 3.85
C ASP A 75 -16.54 -11.05 3.30
N GLN A 76 -16.58 -12.29 3.81
CA GLN A 76 -17.52 -13.32 3.39
C GLN A 76 -18.79 -13.30 4.26
N GLY A 77 -19.34 -12.11 4.48
CA GLY A 77 -20.58 -11.92 5.24
C GLY A 77 -21.83 -12.14 4.38
N LEU A 78 -22.84 -12.80 4.95
CA LEU A 78 -24.14 -13.01 4.31
C LEU A 78 -25.13 -11.95 4.80
N LEU A 79 -25.90 -11.35 3.88
CA LEU A 79 -26.90 -10.35 4.26
C LEU A 79 -28.08 -11.04 4.95
N GLU A 80 -28.33 -10.67 6.21
CA GLU A 80 -29.46 -11.16 7.00
C GLU A 80 -30.23 -10.00 7.62
N THR A 81 -31.40 -10.29 8.19
CA THR A 81 -32.26 -9.31 8.88
C THR A 81 -32.54 -9.76 10.31
N ASP A 82 -32.36 -8.86 11.28
CA ASP A 82 -32.63 -9.15 12.70
C ASP A 82 -34.13 -9.15 13.04
N GLU A 83 -34.47 -9.48 14.29
CA GLU A 83 -35.86 -9.51 14.78
C GLU A 83 -36.56 -8.14 14.77
N HIS A 84 -35.81 -7.05 14.63
CA HIS A 84 -36.31 -5.68 14.55
C HIS A 84 -36.41 -5.17 13.10
N GLY A 85 -36.04 -5.98 12.10
CA GLY A 85 -36.07 -5.61 10.70
C GLY A 85 -34.81 -4.88 10.20
N ASN A 86 -33.72 -4.83 10.98
CA ASN A 86 -32.46 -4.22 10.54
C ASN A 86 -31.60 -5.23 9.78
N ALA A 87 -31.04 -4.79 8.66
CA ALA A 87 -30.09 -5.59 7.89
C ALA A 87 -28.72 -5.65 8.59
N PHE A 88 -28.07 -6.80 8.56
CA PHE A 88 -26.71 -7.00 9.07
C PHE A 88 -25.94 -8.06 8.27
N TRP A 89 -24.62 -8.07 8.42
CA TRP A 89 -23.75 -9.10 7.83
C TRP A 89 -23.54 -10.25 8.79
N ALA A 90 -24.21 -11.37 8.54
CA ALA A 90 -24.08 -12.61 9.29
C ALA A 90 -22.79 -13.37 8.90
N TYR A 91 -22.27 -14.10 9.87
CA TYR A 91 -21.11 -15.00 9.76
C TYR A 91 -21.37 -16.26 10.61
N GLY A 92 -20.40 -17.18 10.69
CA GLY A 92 -20.52 -18.44 11.43
C GLY A 92 -21.11 -18.28 12.84
N GLY A 93 -22.03 -19.16 13.21
CA GLY A 93 -22.78 -19.09 14.47
C GLY A 93 -24.10 -18.33 14.39
N HIS A 94 -24.36 -17.53 13.34
CA HIS A 94 -25.67 -16.93 13.11
C HIS A 94 -26.68 -17.89 12.44
N PHE A 95 -26.24 -19.08 12.00
CA PHE A 95 -27.07 -20.06 11.28
C PHE A 95 -27.33 -21.33 12.10
N ASN A 96 -27.11 -21.28 13.42
CA ASN A 96 -27.13 -22.44 14.32
C ASN A 96 -26.18 -23.58 13.88
N ASP A 97 -25.13 -23.23 13.13
CA ASP A 97 -24.07 -24.10 12.65
C ASP A 97 -23.07 -24.43 13.77
N ILE A 98 -22.86 -25.72 14.04
CA ILE A 98 -21.96 -26.23 15.09
C ILE A 98 -21.19 -27.46 14.56
N PRO A 99 -19.84 -27.44 14.56
CA PRO A 99 -18.97 -26.34 14.98
C PRO A 99 -18.94 -25.17 13.97
N ASN A 100 -18.47 -24.00 14.41
CA ASN A 100 -18.18 -22.84 13.56
C ASN A 100 -16.96 -22.06 14.05
N ASP A 101 -16.35 -21.27 13.15
CA ASP A 101 -15.19 -20.40 13.42
C ASP A 101 -15.57 -18.90 13.52
N ALA A 102 -16.82 -18.62 13.91
CA ALA A 102 -17.36 -17.27 14.10
C ALA A 102 -17.05 -16.32 12.91
N ASN A 103 -16.50 -15.14 13.21
CA ASN A 103 -16.16 -14.11 12.22
C ASN A 103 -14.75 -14.25 11.62
N PHE A 104 -14.15 -15.44 11.62
CA PHE A 104 -12.85 -15.65 10.96
C PHE A 104 -12.92 -15.48 9.43
N CYS A 105 -14.12 -15.63 8.86
CA CYS A 105 -14.44 -15.38 7.45
C CYS A 105 -14.65 -13.88 7.08
N ILE A 106 -14.59 -12.98 8.07
CA ILE A 106 -14.68 -11.53 7.90
C ILE A 106 -13.24 -10.98 7.97
N ASN A 107 -12.49 -11.18 6.89
CA ASN A 107 -11.04 -10.97 6.81
C ASN A 107 -10.58 -10.17 5.59
N GLY A 108 -11.48 -9.43 4.95
CA GLY A 108 -11.21 -8.70 3.72
C GLY A 108 -10.75 -7.26 3.91
N LEU A 109 -10.21 -6.68 2.84
CA LEU A 109 -10.01 -5.22 2.68
C LEU A 109 -11.29 -4.47 2.32
N ASN A 110 -12.34 -5.19 1.94
CA ASN A 110 -13.65 -4.66 1.58
C ASN A 110 -14.76 -5.40 2.35
N SER A 111 -15.83 -4.67 2.64
CA SER A 111 -17.07 -5.20 3.19
C SER A 111 -17.78 -6.14 2.19
N PRO A 112 -18.79 -6.94 2.61
CA PRO A 112 -19.49 -7.87 1.73
C PRO A 112 -20.24 -7.22 0.56
N ASP A 113 -20.56 -5.93 0.63
CA ASP A 113 -21.14 -5.13 -0.46
C ASP A 113 -20.08 -4.52 -1.39
N GLY A 114 -18.79 -4.66 -1.08
CA GLY A 114 -17.68 -4.05 -1.82
C GLY A 114 -17.28 -2.66 -1.30
N SER A 115 -17.91 -2.15 -0.23
CA SER A 115 -17.49 -0.90 0.41
C SER A 115 -16.09 -1.07 1.02
N PRO A 116 -15.13 -0.17 0.72
CA PRO A 116 -13.74 -0.34 1.15
C PRO A 116 -13.57 -0.07 2.64
N HIS A 117 -12.78 -0.90 3.33
CA HIS A 117 -12.34 -0.61 4.68
C HIS A 117 -11.23 0.45 4.68
N PRO A 118 -11.01 1.19 5.78
CA PRO A 118 -9.95 2.20 5.87
C PRO A 118 -8.56 1.68 5.48
N ALA A 119 -8.25 0.41 5.78
CA ALA A 119 -7.00 -0.23 5.41
C ALA A 119 -6.72 -0.20 3.90
N LEU A 120 -7.75 -0.21 3.03
CA LEU A 120 -7.55 -0.14 1.58
C LEU A 120 -6.93 1.20 1.16
N GLN A 121 -7.17 2.29 1.90
CA GLN A 121 -6.51 3.58 1.64
C GLN A 121 -5.01 3.50 1.93
N GLU A 122 -4.61 2.82 3.01
CA GLU A 122 -3.20 2.56 3.32
C GLU A 122 -2.54 1.65 2.28
N VAL A 123 -3.26 0.67 1.74
CA VAL A 123 -2.80 -0.16 0.62
C VAL A 123 -2.55 0.69 -0.62
N ALA A 124 -3.52 1.52 -1.01
CA ALA A 124 -3.38 2.42 -2.15
C ALA A 124 -2.20 3.39 -1.96
N TRP A 125 -2.02 3.91 -0.75
CA TRP A 125 -0.89 4.77 -0.43
C TRP A 125 0.44 4.01 -0.52
N ALA A 126 0.58 2.86 0.13
CA ALA A 126 1.83 2.11 0.16
C ALA A 126 2.29 1.66 -1.23
N TYR A 127 1.35 1.24 -2.09
CA TYR A 127 1.64 0.71 -3.43
C TYR A 127 1.62 1.75 -4.57
N ARG A 128 1.37 3.03 -4.28
CA ARG A 128 1.32 4.09 -5.31
C ARG A 128 2.55 4.08 -6.24
N PRO A 129 2.42 4.24 -7.55
CA PRO A 129 3.57 4.18 -8.46
C PRO A 129 4.54 5.34 -8.25
N ILE A 130 4.05 6.52 -7.87
CA ILE A 130 4.87 7.73 -7.72
C ILE A 130 5.13 8.02 -6.24
N GLU A 131 6.40 8.05 -5.86
CA GLU A 131 6.87 8.47 -4.54
C GLU A 131 7.43 9.90 -4.63
N VAL A 132 7.07 10.75 -3.69
CA VAL A 132 7.62 12.10 -3.55
C VAL A 132 8.31 12.20 -2.19
N VAL A 133 9.58 12.56 -2.18
CA VAL A 133 10.42 12.66 -0.98
C VAL A 133 10.98 14.08 -0.88
N LYS A 134 10.90 14.71 0.29
CA LYS A 134 11.54 15.99 0.54
C LYS A 134 13.06 15.81 0.63
N LEU A 135 13.82 16.47 -0.25
CA LEU A 135 15.30 16.45 -0.22
C LEU A 135 15.87 17.59 0.63
N SER A 136 15.25 18.76 0.52
CA SER A 136 15.61 19.96 1.27
C SER A 136 14.38 20.86 1.42
N GLU A 137 14.54 22.02 2.05
CA GLU A 137 13.48 23.04 2.13
C GLU A 137 13.06 23.60 0.77
N GLU A 138 13.85 23.38 -0.28
CA GLU A 138 13.62 23.95 -1.61
C GLU A 138 13.40 22.88 -2.69
N LYS A 139 13.60 21.58 -2.38
CA LYS A 139 13.62 20.52 -3.39
C LYS A 139 12.88 19.26 -2.95
N LEU A 140 12.21 18.65 -3.92
CA LEU A 140 11.62 17.31 -3.86
C LEU A 140 12.34 16.38 -4.82
N LEU A 141 12.43 15.10 -4.44
CA LEU A 141 12.74 13.98 -5.29
C LEU A 141 11.44 13.28 -5.66
N ILE A 142 11.18 13.11 -6.94
CA ILE A 142 10.06 12.33 -7.45
C ILE A 142 10.63 11.04 -8.02
N LYS A 143 10.15 9.90 -7.53
CA LYS A 143 10.54 8.57 -7.99
C LYS A 143 9.34 7.88 -8.63
N ASN A 144 9.55 7.35 -9.83
CA ASN A 144 8.61 6.47 -10.52
C ASN A 144 9.00 5.02 -10.25
N ARG A 145 8.13 4.30 -9.54
CA ARG A 145 8.27 2.86 -9.23
C ARG A 145 7.61 1.96 -10.27
N ALA A 146 6.91 2.53 -11.27
CA ALA A 146 6.31 1.75 -12.34
C ALA A 146 7.38 1.24 -13.32
N VAL A 147 7.20 0.01 -13.81
CA VAL A 147 8.17 -0.65 -14.71
C VAL A 147 7.97 -0.22 -16.17
N PHE A 148 6.72 -0.02 -16.60
CA PHE A 148 6.37 0.19 -18.01
C PHE A 148 5.64 1.51 -18.29
N THR A 149 5.35 2.28 -17.24
CA THR A 149 4.63 3.57 -17.35
C THR A 149 5.62 4.69 -17.07
N ARG A 150 5.69 5.67 -17.98
CA ARG A 150 6.59 6.82 -17.83
C ARG A 150 5.96 7.87 -16.91
N LEU A 151 6.81 8.68 -16.28
CA LEU A 151 6.33 9.75 -15.40
C LEU A 151 5.50 10.80 -16.16
N SER A 152 5.78 11.01 -17.44
CA SER A 152 5.04 11.92 -18.32
C SER A 152 3.60 11.46 -18.63
N GLU A 153 3.24 10.22 -18.32
CA GLU A 153 1.87 9.73 -18.44
C GLU A 153 0.99 10.13 -17.23
N PHE A 154 1.61 10.66 -16.17
CA PHE A 154 0.91 11.15 -14.98
C PHE A 154 0.74 12.66 -15.04
N LYS A 155 -0.42 13.14 -14.56
CA LYS A 155 -0.61 14.56 -14.24
C LYS A 155 -0.10 14.82 -12.83
N CYS A 156 0.86 15.72 -12.69
CA CYS A 156 1.37 16.13 -11.38
C CYS A 156 0.87 17.51 -11.01
N LEU A 157 -0.21 17.53 -10.25
CA LEU A 157 -0.77 18.73 -9.64
C LEU A 157 -0.13 18.97 -8.27
N TRP A 158 0.09 20.23 -7.94
CA TRP A 158 0.56 20.63 -6.62
C TRP A 158 -0.33 21.74 -6.06
N ASN A 159 -0.51 21.71 -4.74
CA ASN A 159 -1.18 22.76 -3.97
C ASN A 159 -0.26 23.19 -2.82
N ILE A 160 -0.29 24.48 -2.49
CA ILE A 160 0.25 25.04 -1.26
C ILE A 160 -0.94 25.43 -0.40
N GLU A 161 -1.03 24.85 0.79
CA GLU A 161 -2.12 25.08 1.72
C GLU A 161 -1.63 25.80 2.97
N ALA A 162 -2.43 26.76 3.44
CA ALA A 162 -2.24 27.42 4.73
C ALA A 162 -3.59 27.49 5.44
N GLU A 163 -3.65 27.02 6.69
CA GLU A 163 -4.89 26.98 7.48
C GLU A 163 -6.05 26.21 6.80
N GLY A 164 -5.71 25.21 5.99
CA GLY A 164 -6.70 24.39 5.25
C GLY A 164 -7.17 25.01 3.93
N GLU A 165 -6.67 26.19 3.56
CA GLU A 165 -7.02 26.88 2.31
C GLU A 165 -5.88 26.83 1.29
N VAL A 166 -6.21 26.57 0.02
CA VAL A 166 -5.23 26.56 -1.08
C VAL A 166 -4.83 28.01 -1.43
N ILE A 167 -3.57 28.36 -1.16
CA ILE A 167 -2.99 29.69 -1.42
C ILE A 167 -2.10 29.73 -2.67
N GLY A 168 -1.87 28.59 -3.30
CA GLY A 168 -1.15 28.46 -4.56
C GLY A 168 -1.37 27.07 -5.15
N SER A 169 -1.45 26.97 -6.46
CA SER A 169 -1.58 25.68 -7.16
C SER A 169 -0.95 25.74 -8.54
N GLY A 170 -0.68 24.57 -9.10
CA GLY A 170 -0.20 24.46 -10.47
C GLY A 170 0.03 23.01 -10.87
N GLU A 171 0.65 22.86 -12.05
CA GLU A 171 0.94 21.57 -12.66
C GLU A 171 2.43 21.53 -13.04
N TRP A 172 3.05 20.36 -12.84
CA TRP A 172 4.35 20.06 -13.40
C TRP A 172 4.20 19.17 -14.62
N GLU A 173 4.75 19.64 -15.73
CA GLU A 173 5.02 18.79 -16.87
C GLU A 173 6.37 18.08 -16.66
N PHE A 174 6.40 16.79 -17.02
CA PHE A 174 7.62 16.02 -17.13
C PHE A 174 7.89 15.75 -18.60
N ASP A 175 9.08 16.12 -19.06
CA ASP A 175 9.47 15.90 -20.44
C ASP A 175 9.60 14.39 -20.71
N ASN A 176 9.09 13.96 -21.87
CA ASN A 176 9.05 12.58 -22.37
C ASN A 176 10.43 11.99 -22.70
N SER A 177 11.50 12.76 -22.50
CA SER A 177 12.86 12.46 -22.98
C SER A 177 13.71 11.69 -21.98
N HIS A 178 13.24 11.44 -20.75
CA HIS A 178 14.03 10.78 -19.74
C HIS A 178 13.51 9.39 -19.40
N GLU A 179 14.35 8.39 -19.65
CA GLU A 179 14.31 7.07 -19.00
C GLU A 179 14.51 7.17 -17.47
N ALA A 180 14.77 8.37 -16.94
CA ALA A 180 15.04 8.57 -15.53
C ALA A 180 13.77 8.33 -14.70
N ASN A 181 13.77 7.22 -13.97
CA ASN A 181 12.78 6.90 -12.93
C ASN A 181 12.86 7.82 -11.71
N VAL A 182 13.78 8.79 -11.71
CA VAL A 182 14.03 9.69 -10.58
C VAL A 182 14.33 11.09 -11.13
N ILE A 183 13.62 12.10 -10.62
CA ILE A 183 13.84 13.50 -10.99
C ILE A 183 13.77 14.41 -9.76
N GLU A 184 14.44 15.56 -9.83
CA GLU A 184 14.32 16.63 -8.83
C GLU A 184 13.37 17.73 -9.33
N LYS A 185 12.55 18.27 -8.42
CA LYS A 185 11.74 19.47 -8.68
C LYS A 185 11.89 20.46 -7.53
N SER A 186 11.93 21.74 -7.86
CA SER A 186 11.90 22.82 -6.85
C SER A 186 10.52 22.89 -6.21
N ILE A 187 10.49 23.07 -4.89
CA ILE A 187 9.25 23.31 -4.15
C ILE A 187 8.69 24.68 -4.59
N PRO A 188 7.43 24.77 -5.05
CA PRO A 188 6.84 26.04 -5.46
C PRO A 188 6.69 26.97 -4.26
N THR A 189 6.88 28.27 -4.48
CA THR A 189 6.65 29.29 -3.45
C THR A 189 5.37 30.07 -3.77
N ALA A 190 4.53 30.30 -2.76
CA ALA A 190 3.38 31.17 -2.91
C ALA A 190 3.83 32.64 -2.82
N THR A 191 4.06 33.29 -3.96
CA THR A 191 4.24 34.74 -3.99
C THR A 191 2.86 35.42 -3.91
N GLY A 192 2.32 35.64 -2.70
CA GLY A 192 1.04 36.36 -2.59
C GLY A 192 0.25 36.31 -1.29
N SER A 193 0.70 35.67 -0.21
CA SER A 193 -0.04 35.71 1.07
C SER A 193 0.48 36.83 1.96
N THR A 194 -0.15 38.01 1.87
CA THR A 194 -0.14 38.97 2.98
C THR A 194 -0.71 38.26 4.19
N ARG A 195 0.09 38.08 5.25
CA ARG A 195 -0.40 37.65 6.56
C ARG A 195 -1.63 38.49 6.89
N LYS A 196 -2.83 37.90 6.89
CA LYS A 196 -3.98 38.51 7.57
C LYS A 196 -3.54 38.63 9.03
N LYS A 197 -3.27 39.85 9.46
CA LYS A 197 -3.10 40.15 10.89
C LYS A 197 -4.38 39.66 11.57
N ILE A 198 -4.26 38.60 12.35
CA ILE A 198 -5.27 38.23 13.32
C ILE A 198 -5.29 39.41 14.32
N TYR A 199 -6.33 40.23 14.25
CA TYR A 199 -6.62 41.19 15.30
C TYR A 199 -7.18 40.40 16.48
N THR A 200 -6.44 40.46 17.58
CA THR A 200 -6.75 40.14 19.01
C THR A 200 -7.87 39.15 19.30
#